data_AF-A0ABD0NIE2-F1
#
_entry.id   AF-A0ABD0NIE2-F1
#
_cell.length_a   1.000
_cell.length_b   1.000
_cell.length_c   1.000
_cell.angle_alpha   90.00
_cell.angle_beta   90.00
_cell.angle_gamma   90.00
#
_symmetry.space_group_name_H-M   'P 1'
#
loop_
_entity.id
_entity.type
_entity.pdbx_description
1 polymer ?
#
loop_
_entity_poly.entity_id
_entity_poly.type
_entity_poly.pdbx_seq_one_letter_code
_entity_poly.pdbx_strand_id
1 'polypeptide(L)' 'MWTFGHILIAKINRKDNKREFYDERFRNRLKLDQIGSLTLTNTRITDPGFYKVTSSRTEMPLNTFNLTVY' A
#
# COMPACT_ATOMS: atom_id res chain seq x y z
N MET A 1 1.12 3.78 6.38
CA MET A 1 0.00 2.90 6.06
C MET A 1 -0.33 3.13 4.60
N TRP A 2 -0.60 2.06 3.88
CA TRP A 2 -0.96 2.08 2.46
C TRP A 2 -2.43 1.75 2.33
N THR A 3 -3.15 2.57 1.57
CA THR A 3 -4.57 2.42 1.32
C THR A 3 -4.84 2.44 -0.18
N PHE A 4 -5.80 1.62 -0.62
CA PHE A 4 -6.34 1.63 -1.98
C PHE A 4 -7.77 2.18 -1.90
N GLY A 5 -8.00 3.36 -2.46
CA GLY A 5 -9.23 4.12 -2.22
C GLY A 5 -9.38 4.48 -0.73
N HIS A 6 -10.32 3.83 -0.04
CA HIS A 6 -10.55 3.96 1.42
C HIS A 6 -10.23 2.67 2.20
N ILE A 7 -9.67 1.66 1.54
CA ILE A 7 -9.40 0.35 2.12
C ILE A 7 -7.92 0.27 2.51
N LEU A 8 -7.62 -0.14 3.75
CA LEU A 8 -6.25 -0.43 4.18
C LEU A 8 -5.77 -1.71 3.48
N ILE A 9 -4.67 -1.61 2.73
CA ILE A 9 -4.09 -2.77 2.03
C ILE A 9 -2.81 -3.25 2.72
N ALA A 10 -2.03 -2.34 3.30
CA ALA A 10 -0.80 -2.70 3.98
C ALA A 10 -0.40 -1.68 5.06
N LYS A 11 0.31 -2.15 6.09
CA LYS A 11 0.85 -1.33 7.16
C LYS A 11 2.26 -1.78 7.51
N ILE A 12 3.13 -0.81 7.73
CA ILE A 12 4.44 -1.02 8.34
C ILE A 12 4.41 -0.50 9.76
N ASN A 13 4.74 -1.37 10.71
CA ASN A 13 5.03 -0.98 12.07
C ASN A 13 6.55 -0.87 12.22
N ARG A 14 7.06 0.38 12.24
CA ARG A 14 8.49 0.64 12.37
C ARG A 14 9.05 0.25 13.75
N LYS A 15 8.23 0.20 14.80
CA LYS A 15 8.68 -0.22 16.14
C LYS A 15 9.06 -1.69 16.17
N ASP A 16 8.22 -2.52 15.56
CA ASP A 16 8.37 -3.98 15.57
C ASP A 16 8.97 -4.52 14.26
N ASN A 17 9.34 -3.64 13.32
CA ASN A 17 9.71 -3.95 11.93
C ASN A 17 8.73 -4.94 11.25
N LYS A 18 7.46 -4.92 11.68
CA LYS A 18 6.42 -5.85 11.22
C LYS A 18 5.71 -5.25 10.01
N ARG A 19 5.49 -6.08 8.98
CA ARG A 19 4.66 -5.74 7.82
C ARG A 19 3.38 -6.53 7.90
N GLU A 20 2.26 -5.84 7.75
CA GLU A 20 0.93 -6.44 7.78
C GLU A 20 0.22 -6.12 6.47
N PHE A 21 -0.39 -7.14 5.89
CA PHE A 21 -1.14 -7.06 4.65
C PHE A 21 -2.58 -7.43 4.98
N TYR A 22 -3.53 -6.59 4.57
CA TYR A 22 -4.93 -6.67 5.01
C TYR A 22 -5.87 -7.11 3.89
N ASP A 23 -5.43 -7.02 2.64
CA ASP A 23 -6.26 -7.32 1.48
C ASP A 23 -5.72 -8.54 0.73
N GLU A 24 -6.50 -9.62 0.75
CA GLU A 24 -6.18 -10.90 0.12
C GLU A 24 -5.95 -10.77 -1.40
N ARG A 25 -6.55 -9.78 -2.07
CA ARG A 25 -6.36 -9.55 -3.51
C ARG A 25 -4.91 -9.24 -3.87
N PHE A 26 -4.21 -8.61 -2.92
CA PHE A 26 -2.82 -8.20 -3.05
C PHE A 26 -1.86 -9.15 -2.32
N ARG A 27 -2.38 -10.16 -1.61
CA ARG A 27 -1.58 -11.16 -0.92
C ARG A 27 -0.66 -11.87 -1.92
N ASN A 28 0.60 -12.06 -1.53
CA ASN A 28 1.70 -12.60 -2.36
C ASN A 28 2.18 -11.72 -3.52
N ARG A 29 1.49 -10.63 -3.85
CA ARG A 29 1.85 -9.72 -4.96
C ARG A 29 2.36 -8.37 -4.48
N LEU A 30 1.92 -7.96 -3.31
CA LEU A 30 2.30 -6.70 -2.70
C LEU A 30 3.44 -6.96 -1.71
N LYS A 31 4.54 -6.25 -1.92
CA LYS A 31 5.75 -6.26 -1.09
C LYS A 31 5.97 -4.86 -0.53
N LEU A 32 6.53 -4.80 0.68
CA LEU A 32 6.76 -3.55 1.39
C LEU A 32 8.21 -3.51 1.85
N ASP A 33 8.94 -2.50 1.39
CA ASP A 33 10.35 -2.31 1.70
C ASP A 33 10.56 -1.67 3.07
N GLN A 34 11.76 -1.78 3.65
CA GLN A 34 12.11 -1.16 4.93
C GLN A 34 11.92 0.36 4.95
N ILE A 35 12.13 1.02 3.81
CA ILE A 35 12.00 2.47 3.68
C ILE A 35 10.51 2.88 3.58
N GLY A 36 9.61 1.93 3.37
CA GLY A 36 8.15 2.13 3.25
C GLY A 36 7.64 2.12 1.81
N SER A 37 8.51 1.80 0.84
CA SER A 37 8.15 1.64 -0.56
C SER A 37 7.22 0.44 -0.75
N LEU A 38 6.15 0.62 -1.52
CA LEU A 38 5.26 -0.46 -1.93
C LEU A 38 5.65 -0.94 -3.31
N THR A 39 5.87 -2.24 -3.45
CA THR A 39 6.07 -2.89 -4.74
C THR A 39 4.90 -3.82 -5.00
N LEU A 40 4.14 -3.54 -6.05
CA LEU A 40 3.08 -4.42 -6.54
C LEU A 40 3.62 -5.20 -7.74
N THR A 41 3.64 -6.53 -7.66
CA THR A 41 4.05 -7.41 -8.76
C THR A 41 2.84 -8.00 -9.46
N ASN A 42 3.03 -8.35 -10.74
CA ASN A 42 2.02 -9.02 -11.57
C ASN A 42 0.70 -8.24 -11.67
N THR A 43 0.75 -6.93 -11.94
CA THR A 43 -0.41 -6.02 -12.03
C THR A 43 -1.48 -6.56 -13.00
N ARG A 44 -2.74 -6.53 -12.57
CA ARG A 44 -3.92 -6.96 -13.31
C ARG A 44 -4.75 -5.75 -13.71
N ILE A 45 -5.64 -5.92 -14.69
CA ILE A 45 -6.60 -4.89 -15.13
C ILE A 45 -7.53 -4.39 -14.02
N THR A 46 -7.63 -5.12 -12.90
CA THR A 46 -8.44 -4.78 -11.71
C THR A 46 -7.69 -3.95 -10.66
N ASP A 47 -6.37 -3.83 -10.80
CA ASP A 47 -5.52 -3.12 -9.85
C ASP A 47 -5.36 -1.60 -10.09
N PRO A 48 -5.76 -1.00 -11.25
CA PRO A 48 -5.76 0.45 -11.41
C PRO A 48 -6.57 1.16 -10.33
N GLY A 49 -6.08 2.32 -9.90
CA GLY A 49 -6.74 3.16 -8.91
C GLY A 49 -5.78 3.98 -8.06
N PHE A 50 -6.33 4.60 -7.02
CA PHE A 50 -5.60 5.51 -6.14
C PHE A 50 -5.01 4.80 -4.93
N TYR A 51 -3.69 4.82 -4.84
CA TYR A 51 -2.92 4.31 -3.72
C TYR A 51 -2.45 5.50 -2.87
N LYS A 52 -2.88 5.56 -1.61
CA LYS A 52 -2.50 6.65 -0.70
C LYS A 52 -1.61 6.14 0.41
N VAL A 53 -0.58 6.92 0.73
CA VAL A 53 0.32 6.68 1.86
C VAL A 53 -0.03 7.65 2.97
N THR A 54 -0.36 7.14 4.14
CA THR A 54 -0.61 7.94 5.35
C THR A 54 0.36 7.55 6.45
N SER A 55 0.68 8.47 7.36
CA SER A 55 1.45 8.15 8.57
C SER A 55 0.51 8.17 9.76
N SER A 56 0.72 7.31 10.76
CA SER A 56 -0.03 7.39 12.02
C SER A 56 0.19 8.73 12.75
N ARG A 57 1.23 9.48 12.37
CA ARG A 57 1.56 10.79 12.95
C ARG A 57 0.89 11.97 12.24
N THR A 58 0.38 11.77 11.03
CA THR A 58 -0.23 12.82 10.22
C THR A 58 -1.55 12.30 9.68
N GLU A 59 -2.66 12.94 10.04
CA GLU A 59 -3.98 12.57 9.53
C GLU A 59 -4.09 12.75 8.01
N MET A 60 -3.19 13.55 7.42
CA MET A 60 -3.11 13.75 5.99
C MET A 60 -2.31 12.66 5.27
N PRO A 61 -2.72 12.28 4.04
CA PRO A 61 -1.90 11.45 3.18
C PRO A 61 -0.62 12.18 2.84
N LEU A 62 0.51 11.52 3.09
CA LEU A 62 1.84 11.96 2.67
C LEU A 62 1.87 12.10 1.15
N ASN A 63 1.41 11.06 0.45
CA ASN A 63 1.39 11.01 -1.01
C ASN A 63 0.18 10.20 -1.51
N THR A 64 -0.28 10.56 -2.70
CA THR A 64 -1.24 9.78 -3.48
C THR A 64 -0.61 9.41 -4.81
N PHE A 65 -0.70 8.14 -5.17
CA PHE A 65 -0.21 7.57 -6.41
C PHE A 65 -1.40 7.08 -7.22
N ASN A 66 -1.42 7.38 -8.52
CA ASN A 66 -2.41 6.84 -9.44
C ASN A 66 -1.76 5.72 -10.24
N LEU A 67 -2.31 4.50 -10.16
CA LEU A 67 -1.86 3.37 -10.96
C LEU A 67 -2.80 3.20 -12.16
N THR A 68 -2.25 3.23 -13.37
CA THR A 68 -2.96 2.89 -14.60
C THR A 68 -2.28 1.69 -15.26
N VAL A 69 -3.08 0.75 -15.77
CA VAL A 69 -2.63 -0.43 -16.51
C VAL A 69 -3.20 -0.31 -17.92
N TYR A 70 -2.36 -0.49 -18.94
CA TYR A 70 -2.72 -0.44 -20.36
C TYR A 70 -2.66 -1.84 -20.97
#